data_AF-A0A9W6Y8I6-F1
#
_entry.id   AF-A0A9W6Y8I6-F1
#
_cell.length_a   1.000
_cell.length_b   1.000
_cell.length_c   1.000
_cell.angle_alpha   90.00
_cell.angle_beta   90.00
_cell.angle_gamma   90.00
#
_symmetry.space_group_name_H-M   'P 1'
#
loop_
_entity.id
_entity.type
_entity.pdbx_description
1 polymer ?
#
loop_
_entity_poly.entity_id
_entity_poly.type
_entity_poly.pdbx_seq_one_letter_code
_entity_poly.pdbx_strand_id
1 'polypeptide(L)'
;MFMPDKPHRYGTKMFMTYDSATAFEIYVGKHRASESAEQAFDHKTGAAAVIRNLNTVIAGHDRGFRIVVIDHFHSSVALAIQLLFMSVYMIGTIMTNRLGIDRVVVAERKTRPRSIERESFKFPRSAAVPVTVACFWWDRKPVHYLAAGISMAEDRIQRKRKKIGQFTFKCPRLVSEVLQEPLPRAARPCARQRVYHAQGGETPMKRNEWSNMLHKQLLQIKDEDFQAAPTPSPLARKRRRPASSGHSLVQFDDWVIVKGGIQKRRQRACKVCSLYRGEIKKSFQTTCYCPDCSKGDAKFFLCDKARRGGDRTCFQVWHEGFACGVEIPAHLGKRVMLRRTPKSIGARMKTRREIIRDGNEEGR
;
A
#
# COMPACT_ATOMS: atom_id res chain seq x y z
N MET A 1 14.36 -4.36 -3.54
CA MET A 1 14.53 -5.64 -2.80
C MET A 1 15.42 -6.56 -3.61
N PHE A 2 16.34 -7.28 -2.96
CA PHE A 2 17.17 -8.32 -3.59
C PHE A 2 16.43 -9.67 -3.61
N MET A 3 16.41 -10.35 -4.76
CA MET A 3 15.75 -11.64 -5.00
C MET A 3 16.68 -12.51 -5.86
N PRO A 4 17.48 -13.42 -5.26
CA PRO A 4 18.60 -14.08 -5.94
C PRO A 4 18.17 -14.98 -7.10
N ASP A 5 17.03 -15.64 -6.97
CA ASP A 5 16.53 -16.63 -7.94
C ASP A 5 15.70 -16.02 -9.08
N LYS A 6 15.63 -14.68 -9.16
CA LYS A 6 14.89 -13.97 -10.21
C LYS A 6 15.85 -13.55 -11.35
N PRO A 7 15.37 -13.55 -12.62
CA PRO A 7 16.19 -13.09 -13.76
C PRO A 7 16.78 -11.70 -13.54
N HIS A 8 15.98 -10.80 -12.97
CA HIS A 8 16.43 -9.51 -12.45
C HIS A 8 16.48 -9.59 -10.92
N ARG A 9 17.71 -9.58 -10.38
CA ARG A 9 17.94 -9.80 -8.94
C ARG A 9 17.53 -8.62 -8.07
N TYR A 10 17.40 -7.43 -8.63
CA TYR A 10 16.99 -6.22 -7.91
C TYR A 10 15.70 -5.69 -8.52
N GLY A 11 14.74 -5.36 -7.66
CA GLY A 11 13.50 -4.73 -8.11
C GLY A 11 12.48 -4.52 -6.99
N THR A 12 11.29 -4.10 -7.40
CA THR A 12 10.12 -3.94 -6.54
C THR A 12 9.37 -5.25 -6.47
N LYS A 13 9.10 -5.74 -5.26
CA LYS A 13 8.26 -6.93 -5.06
C LYS A 13 6.80 -6.51 -4.99
N MET A 14 5.92 -7.29 -5.60
CA MET A 14 4.48 -7.05 -5.60
C MET A 14 3.77 -8.36 -5.27
N PHE A 15 2.74 -8.29 -4.43
CA PHE A 15 1.80 -9.38 -4.23
C PHE A 15 0.62 -9.17 -5.16
N MET A 16 0.22 -10.20 -5.89
CA MET A 16 -0.83 -10.10 -6.91
C MET A 16 -1.75 -11.30 -6.79
N THR A 17 -3.06 -11.03 -6.84
CA THR A 17 -4.09 -12.05 -7.05
C THR A 17 -4.63 -11.88 -8.47
N TYR A 18 -4.77 -12.99 -9.18
CA TYR A 18 -5.21 -13.00 -10.56
C TYR A 18 -6.50 -13.81 -10.71
N ASP A 19 -7.54 -13.16 -11.21
CA ASP A 19 -8.84 -13.70 -11.61
C ASP A 19 -9.36 -12.84 -12.79
N SER A 20 -10.65 -12.90 -13.11
CA SER A 20 -11.35 -11.93 -13.98
C SER A 20 -11.12 -10.48 -13.53
N ALA A 21 -11.02 -10.26 -12.22
CA ALA A 21 -10.51 -9.05 -11.59
C ALA A 21 -9.09 -9.28 -11.05
N THR A 22 -8.29 -8.22 -11.00
CA THR A 22 -6.89 -8.32 -10.57
C THR A 22 -6.61 -7.33 -9.45
N ALA A 23 -6.24 -7.84 -8.28
CA ALA A 23 -5.79 -7.04 -7.15
C ALA A 23 -4.28 -7.17 -6.98
N PHE A 24 -3.60 -6.08 -6.63
CA PHE A 24 -2.18 -6.11 -6.33
C PHE A 24 -1.82 -5.10 -5.26
N GLU A 25 -0.74 -5.41 -4.53
CA GLU A 25 -0.15 -4.52 -3.56
C GLU A 25 1.38 -4.56 -3.65
N ILE A 26 2.00 -3.40 -3.46
CA ILE A 26 3.46 -3.26 -3.52
C ILE A 26 4.05 -3.59 -2.16
N TYR A 27 5.06 -4.46 -2.13
CA TYR A 27 5.81 -4.75 -0.91
C TYR A 27 6.78 -3.59 -0.61
N VAL A 28 6.49 -2.84 0.45
CA VAL A 28 7.25 -1.64 0.84
C VAL A 28 8.41 -1.97 1.81
N GLY A 29 8.56 -3.23 2.24
CA GLY A 29 9.62 -3.62 3.17
C GLY A 29 9.31 -3.31 4.64
N LYS A 30 10.34 -3.30 5.49
CA LYS A 30 10.20 -3.00 6.93
C LYS A 30 10.05 -1.50 7.12
N HIS A 31 8.82 -1.02 7.29
CA HIS A 31 8.58 0.34 7.74
C HIS A 31 9.04 0.46 9.20
N ARG A 32 9.92 1.42 9.52
CA ARG A 32 10.15 1.84 10.92
C ARG A 32 8.91 2.62 11.36
N ALA A 33 7.80 1.93 11.60
CA ALA A 33 6.72 2.50 12.38
C ALA A 33 7.30 2.79 13.76
N SER A 34 7.22 4.04 14.22
CA SER A 34 7.25 4.28 15.66
C SER A 34 6.16 3.39 16.25
N GLU A 35 6.50 2.60 17.25
CA GLU A 35 5.54 1.87 18.06
C GLU A 35 4.61 2.90 18.71
N SER A 36 3.54 3.20 17.99
CA SER A 36 2.41 3.97 18.46
C SER A 36 1.25 3.07 18.10
N ALA A 37 0.64 2.54 19.15
CA ALA A 37 -0.37 1.50 19.11
C ALA A 37 -1.46 1.76 18.05
N GLU A 38 -2.09 0.67 17.60
CA GLU A 38 -3.35 0.63 16.84
C GLU A 38 -3.30 0.81 15.31
N GLN A 39 -2.38 0.12 14.62
CA GLN A 39 -2.72 -0.36 13.28
C GLN A 39 -3.17 -1.82 13.38
N ALA A 40 -4.49 -2.03 13.26
CA ALA A 40 -5.17 -3.33 13.27
C ALA A 40 -4.77 -4.28 12.11
N PHE A 41 -3.81 -3.91 11.28
CA PHE A 41 -3.44 -4.62 10.05
C PHE A 41 -1.99 -5.13 10.11
N ASP A 42 -1.83 -6.45 10.18
CA ASP A 42 -0.53 -7.11 10.03
C ASP A 42 -0.04 -7.00 8.58
N HIS A 43 0.81 -6.02 8.30
CA HIS A 43 1.46 -5.85 6.99
C HIS A 43 2.72 -6.71 6.84
N LYS A 44 3.06 -7.54 7.83
CA LYS A 44 4.38 -8.18 7.93
C LYS A 44 4.44 -9.55 7.25
N THR A 45 3.30 -10.14 6.90
CA THR A 45 3.24 -11.52 6.40
C THR A 45 2.64 -11.63 4.99
N GLY A 46 3.18 -12.57 4.21
CA GLY A 46 2.64 -12.90 2.88
C GLY A 46 1.22 -13.46 2.94
N ALA A 47 0.80 -14.05 4.06
CA ALA A 47 -0.56 -14.56 4.25
C ALA A 47 -1.57 -13.41 4.38
N ALA A 48 -1.26 -12.36 5.14
CA ALA A 48 -2.13 -11.19 5.27
C ALA A 48 -2.31 -10.44 3.93
N ALA A 49 -1.29 -10.43 3.07
CA ALA A 49 -1.38 -9.94 1.70
C ALA A 49 -2.43 -10.70 0.87
N VAL A 50 -2.47 -12.03 1.00
CA VAL A 50 -3.43 -12.88 0.29
C VAL A 50 -4.87 -12.51 0.69
N ILE A 51 -5.15 -12.41 1.98
CA ILE A 51 -6.48 -12.08 2.50
C ILE A 51 -6.94 -10.70 2.00
N ARG A 52 -6.08 -9.68 2.06
CA ARG A 52 -6.42 -8.31 1.61
C ARG A 52 -6.73 -8.27 0.12
N ASN A 53 -5.89 -8.91 -0.70
CA ASN A 53 -6.11 -8.98 -2.14
C ASN A 53 -7.39 -9.76 -2.47
N LEU A 54 -7.66 -10.86 -1.77
CA LEU A 54 -8.89 -11.63 -1.97
C LEU A 54 -10.14 -10.86 -1.58
N ASN A 55 -10.14 -10.16 -0.43
CA ASN A 55 -11.25 -9.29 -0.05
C ASN A 55 -11.56 -8.27 -1.15
N THR A 56 -10.54 -7.73 -1.81
CA THR A 56 -10.72 -6.77 -2.91
C THR A 56 -11.35 -7.43 -4.15
N VAL A 57 -10.91 -8.64 -4.49
CA VAL A 57 -11.44 -9.39 -5.67
C VAL A 57 -12.85 -9.91 -5.42
N ILE A 58 -13.14 -10.34 -4.18
CA ILE A 58 -14.41 -10.97 -3.79
C ILE A 58 -15.51 -9.93 -3.54
N ALA A 59 -15.19 -8.73 -3.03
CA ALA A 59 -16.18 -7.73 -2.59
C ALA A 59 -17.20 -7.24 -3.65
N GLY A 60 -17.04 -7.61 -4.93
CA GLY A 60 -17.94 -7.23 -6.02
C GLY A 60 -18.50 -8.39 -6.84
N HIS A 61 -18.37 -9.64 -6.39
CA HIS A 61 -18.79 -10.82 -7.16
C HIS A 61 -19.64 -11.76 -6.30
N ASP A 62 -20.61 -12.43 -6.93
CA ASP A 62 -21.55 -13.34 -6.26
C ASP A 62 -20.87 -14.46 -5.46
N ARG A 63 -21.64 -14.95 -4.48
CA ARG A 63 -21.30 -16.08 -3.61
C ARG A 63 -21.24 -17.36 -4.46
N GLY A 64 -20.03 -17.82 -4.74
CA GLY A 64 -19.75 -19.08 -5.41
C GLY A 64 -18.51 -19.75 -4.82
N PHE A 65 -18.34 -21.04 -5.10
CA PHE A 65 -17.14 -21.77 -4.68
C PHE A 65 -15.92 -21.26 -5.42
N ARG A 66 -14.91 -20.82 -4.67
CA ARG A 66 -13.65 -20.30 -5.24
C ARG A 66 -12.49 -21.11 -4.74
N ILE A 67 -11.56 -21.42 -5.64
CA ILE A 67 -10.29 -22.07 -5.31
C ILE A 67 -9.18 -21.05 -5.52
N VAL A 68 -8.27 -20.97 -4.55
CA VAL A 68 -7.09 -20.12 -4.58
C VAL A 68 -5.84 -20.98 -4.57
N VAL A 69 -5.03 -20.84 -5.60
CA VAL A 69 -3.73 -21.51 -5.71
C VAL A 69 -2.62 -20.59 -5.22
N ILE A 70 -1.88 -21.01 -4.19
CA ILE A 70 -0.82 -20.21 -3.56
C ILE A 70 0.52 -20.92 -3.53
N ASP A 71 1.59 -20.12 -3.56
CA ASP A 71 2.95 -20.60 -3.38
C ASP A 71 3.29 -20.89 -1.90
N HIS A 72 4.31 -21.72 -1.68
CA HIS A 72 4.81 -22.11 -0.35
C HIS A 72 5.22 -20.95 0.55
N PHE A 73 5.56 -19.79 -0.04
CA PHE A 73 5.84 -18.58 0.72
C PHE A 73 4.60 -18.07 1.48
N HIS A 74 3.41 -18.23 0.89
CA HIS A 74 2.14 -17.72 1.40
C HIS A 74 1.37 -18.73 2.24
N SER A 75 1.54 -20.03 1.96
CA SER A 75 0.76 -21.08 2.59
C SER A 75 1.09 -21.28 4.08
N SER A 76 0.03 -21.48 4.86
CA SER A 76 0.08 -21.90 6.26
C SER A 76 -1.25 -22.52 6.67
N VAL A 77 -1.25 -23.34 7.72
CA VAL A 77 -2.50 -23.95 8.24
C VAL A 77 -3.45 -22.89 8.78
N ALA A 78 -2.93 -21.85 9.44
CA ALA A 78 -3.74 -20.71 9.90
C ALA A 78 -4.43 -19.98 8.72
N LEU A 79 -3.69 -19.72 7.63
CA LEU A 79 -4.27 -19.12 6.43
C LEU A 79 -5.34 -20.04 5.81
N ALA A 80 -5.10 -21.36 5.78
CA ALA A 80 -6.06 -22.32 5.25
C ALA A 80 -7.40 -22.26 5.99
N ILE A 81 -7.36 -22.24 7.32
CA ILE A 81 -8.56 -22.12 8.17
C ILE A 81 -9.26 -20.79 7.94
N GLN A 82 -8.50 -19.68 7.85
CA GLN A 82 -9.07 -18.37 7.60
C GLN A 82 -9.78 -18.29 6.22
N LEU A 83 -9.20 -18.89 5.19
CA LEU A 83 -9.81 -18.95 3.86
C LEU A 83 -11.10 -19.78 3.86
N LEU A 84 -11.15 -20.87 4.62
CA LEU A 84 -12.39 -21.65 4.80
C LEU A 84 -13.51 -20.81 5.43
N PHE A 85 -13.20 -19.98 6.43
CA PHE A 85 -14.18 -19.04 6.99
C PHE A 85 -14.68 -18.01 5.97
N MET A 86 -13.83 -17.65 5.00
CA MET A 86 -14.20 -16.79 3.87
C MET A 86 -14.92 -17.55 2.74
N SER A 87 -15.24 -18.84 2.92
CA SER A 87 -15.80 -19.72 1.88
C SER A 87 -14.90 -19.82 0.63
N VAL A 88 -13.58 -19.75 0.83
CA VAL A 88 -12.56 -19.89 -0.20
C VAL A 88 -11.76 -21.15 0.06
N TYR A 89 -11.72 -22.03 -0.94
CA TYR A 89 -10.88 -23.23 -0.94
C TYR A 89 -9.46 -22.87 -1.33
N MET A 90 -8.50 -23.62 -0.80
CA MET A 90 -7.09 -23.32 -0.98
C MET A 90 -6.33 -24.56 -1.42
N ILE A 91 -5.42 -24.39 -2.37
CA ILE A 91 -4.38 -25.36 -2.71
C ILE A 91 -3.03 -24.65 -2.75
N GLY A 92 -2.01 -25.26 -2.16
CA GLY A 92 -0.66 -24.78 -2.33
C GLY A 92 0.37 -25.80 -1.90
N THR A 93 1.62 -25.57 -2.32
CA THR A 93 2.76 -26.20 -1.69
C THR A 93 2.96 -25.59 -0.31
N ILE A 94 3.53 -26.32 0.65
CA ILE A 94 3.80 -25.80 2.00
C ILE A 94 5.20 -26.13 2.48
N MET A 95 5.81 -25.21 3.22
CA MET A 95 7.07 -25.47 3.89
C MET A 95 6.84 -26.38 5.10
N THR A 96 7.63 -27.44 5.24
CA THR A 96 7.50 -28.45 6.31
C THR A 96 7.79 -27.92 7.71
N ASN A 97 8.47 -26.78 7.82
CA ASN A 97 8.76 -26.13 9.10
C ASN A 97 7.64 -25.18 9.57
N ARG A 98 6.49 -25.14 8.90
CA ARG A 98 5.33 -24.36 9.33
C ARG A 98 4.57 -25.08 10.45
N LEU A 99 4.05 -24.30 11.39
CA LEU A 99 3.19 -24.80 12.46
C LEU A 99 1.89 -25.39 11.91
N GLY A 100 1.39 -26.44 12.58
CA GLY A 100 0.11 -27.09 12.27
C GLY A 100 0.18 -28.23 11.26
N ILE A 101 1.34 -28.50 10.65
CA ILE A 101 1.52 -29.67 9.79
C ILE A 101 1.80 -30.89 10.66
N ASP A 102 1.06 -31.97 10.40
CA ASP A 102 1.34 -33.27 11.01
C ASP A 102 2.71 -33.79 10.55
N ARG A 103 3.58 -34.12 11.53
CA ARG A 103 4.92 -34.63 11.30
C ARG A 103 4.91 -35.95 10.53
N VAL A 104 3.82 -36.71 10.59
CA VAL A 104 3.64 -37.95 9.80
C VAL A 104 3.69 -37.70 8.29
N VAL A 105 3.36 -36.48 7.83
CA VAL A 105 3.43 -36.07 6.41
C VAL A 105 4.81 -35.55 6.04
N VAL A 106 5.62 -35.19 7.02
CA VAL A 106 6.95 -34.67 6.76
C VAL A 106 7.83 -35.85 6.38
N ALA A 107 8.31 -35.85 5.14
CA ALA A 107 9.17 -36.91 4.66
C ALA A 107 10.50 -36.83 5.41
N GLU A 108 10.88 -37.91 6.09
CA GLU A 108 12.14 -37.98 6.86
C GLU A 108 13.37 -37.80 5.96
N ARG A 109 13.26 -38.19 4.69
CA ARG A 109 14.37 -38.18 3.72
C ARG A 109 14.22 -37.04 2.73
N LYS A 110 15.33 -36.34 2.46
CA LYS A 110 15.40 -35.24 1.48
C LYS A 110 15.31 -35.71 0.02
N THR A 111 15.60 -36.97 -0.25
CA THR A 111 15.59 -37.58 -1.58
C THR A 111 14.85 -38.90 -1.55
N ARG A 112 14.19 -39.22 -2.66
CA ARG A 112 13.40 -40.45 -2.78
C ARG A 112 14.34 -41.69 -2.81
N PRO A 113 14.16 -42.67 -1.91
CA PRO A 113 14.84 -43.96 -1.99
C PRO A 113 14.52 -44.72 -3.29
N ARG A 114 15.44 -45.56 -3.77
CA ARG A 114 15.18 -46.38 -4.97
C ARG A 114 14.03 -47.37 -4.78
N SER A 115 13.84 -47.85 -3.55
CA SER A 115 12.79 -48.80 -3.16
C SER A 115 11.37 -48.21 -3.13
N ILE A 116 11.22 -46.88 -3.09
CA ILE A 116 9.92 -46.22 -3.05
C ILE A 116 9.53 -45.82 -4.47
N GLU A 117 8.41 -46.29 -4.98
CA GLU A 117 7.91 -45.91 -6.30
C GLU A 117 7.61 -44.40 -6.40
N ARG A 118 7.81 -43.83 -7.60
CA ARG A 118 7.66 -42.40 -7.94
C ARG A 118 6.23 -41.86 -7.90
N GLU A 119 5.33 -42.59 -7.26
CA GLU A 119 3.88 -42.42 -7.34
C GLU A 119 3.20 -42.57 -5.99
N SER A 120 3.98 -42.90 -4.95
CA SER A 120 3.47 -43.05 -3.60
C SER A 120 3.21 -41.68 -2.95
N PHE A 121 2.08 -41.57 -2.28
CA PHE A 121 1.68 -40.39 -1.50
C PHE A 121 0.97 -40.80 -0.20
N LYS A 122 1.05 -39.95 0.81
CA LYS A 122 0.26 -40.06 2.06
C LYS A 122 -0.52 -38.77 2.27
N PHE A 123 -1.72 -38.87 2.83
CA PHE A 123 -2.62 -37.74 3.03
C PHE A 123 -3.42 -37.84 4.34
N PRO A 124 -2.83 -37.53 5.50
CA PRO A 124 -3.63 -37.39 6.70
C PRO A 124 -4.52 -36.15 6.64
N ARG A 125 -5.70 -36.28 7.24
CA ARG A 125 -6.65 -35.20 7.44
C ARG A 125 -6.43 -34.58 8.81
N SER A 126 -6.63 -33.27 8.93
CA SER A 126 -6.65 -32.63 10.24
C SER A 126 -7.82 -33.16 11.06
N ALA A 127 -7.56 -33.63 12.28
CA ALA A 127 -8.60 -34.08 13.21
C ALA A 127 -9.52 -32.93 13.64
N ALA A 128 -8.97 -31.71 13.78
CA ALA A 128 -9.73 -30.54 14.21
C ALA A 128 -10.53 -29.90 13.06
N VAL A 129 -10.04 -30.00 11.82
CA VAL A 129 -10.69 -29.42 10.64
C VAL A 129 -10.62 -30.46 9.50
N PRO A 130 -11.57 -31.41 9.42
CA PRO A 130 -11.49 -32.57 8.51
C PRO A 130 -11.38 -32.22 7.02
N VAL A 131 -11.83 -31.02 6.64
CA VAL A 131 -11.73 -30.47 5.29
C VAL A 131 -10.32 -29.97 4.94
N THR A 132 -9.39 -29.91 5.90
CA THR A 132 -7.99 -29.54 5.67
C THR A 132 -7.12 -30.79 5.57
N VAL A 133 -6.37 -30.90 4.48
CA VAL A 133 -5.53 -32.04 4.15
C VAL A 133 -4.10 -31.57 3.92
N ALA A 134 -3.16 -32.23 4.59
CA ALA A 134 -1.76 -32.15 4.23
C ALA A 134 -1.39 -33.43 3.48
N CYS A 135 -0.66 -33.33 2.38
CA CYS A 135 -0.12 -34.50 1.72
C CYS A 135 1.33 -34.28 1.30
N PHE A 136 2.05 -35.37 1.06
CA PHE A 136 3.29 -35.30 0.31
C PHE A 136 3.25 -36.26 -0.87
N TRP A 137 3.95 -35.90 -1.94
CA TRP A 137 4.08 -36.70 -3.15
C TRP A 137 5.56 -36.89 -3.52
N TRP A 138 5.92 -38.13 -3.87
CA TRP A 138 7.30 -38.51 -4.17
C TRP A 138 7.66 -38.36 -5.65
N ASP A 139 8.42 -37.31 -6.00
CA ASP A 139 9.10 -37.23 -7.31
C ASP A 139 10.60 -37.58 -7.20
N ARG A 140 11.50 -36.63 -7.47
CA ARG A 140 12.93 -36.75 -7.17
C ARG A 140 13.22 -36.39 -5.71
N LYS A 141 12.44 -35.43 -5.20
CA LYS A 141 12.41 -34.95 -3.82
C LYS A 141 10.95 -35.01 -3.36
N PRO A 142 10.69 -35.12 -2.05
CA PRO A 142 9.32 -35.05 -1.55
C PRO A 142 8.79 -33.64 -1.74
N VAL A 143 7.55 -33.52 -2.21
CA VAL A 143 6.86 -32.23 -2.32
C VAL A 143 5.65 -32.26 -1.40
N HIS A 144 5.57 -31.27 -0.51
CA HIS A 144 4.53 -31.13 0.49
C HIS A 144 3.46 -30.16 0.02
N TYR A 145 2.21 -30.56 0.13
CA TYR A 145 1.05 -29.77 -0.24
C TYR A 145 0.12 -29.61 0.96
N LEU A 146 -0.59 -28.49 0.97
CA LEU A 146 -1.69 -28.20 1.86
C LEU A 146 -2.91 -27.84 1.02
N ALA A 147 -4.04 -28.48 1.31
CA ALA A 147 -5.32 -28.21 0.67
C ALA A 147 -6.41 -28.03 1.72
N ALA A 148 -7.38 -27.16 1.44
CA ALA A 148 -8.52 -26.90 2.32
C ALA A 148 -9.83 -26.83 1.54
N GLY A 149 -10.78 -27.70 1.92
CA GLY A 149 -12.11 -27.84 1.33
C GLY A 149 -12.13 -28.54 -0.02
N ILE A 150 -11.11 -29.33 -0.33
CA ILE A 150 -10.96 -30.02 -1.62
C ILE A 150 -11.02 -31.53 -1.40
N SER A 151 -11.78 -32.20 -2.28
CA SER A 151 -11.91 -33.64 -2.25
C SER A 151 -10.61 -34.29 -2.72
N MET A 152 -10.05 -35.16 -1.88
CA MET A 152 -8.85 -35.91 -2.21
C MET A 152 -9.24 -37.17 -2.97
N ALA A 153 -8.90 -37.21 -4.25
CA ALA A 153 -8.98 -38.41 -5.09
C ALA A 153 -7.60 -38.76 -5.65
N GLU A 154 -7.41 -40.02 -6.03
CA GLU A 154 -6.29 -40.41 -6.88
C GLU A 154 -6.56 -39.93 -8.32
N ASP A 155 -5.54 -39.42 -8.99
CA ASP A 155 -5.58 -38.98 -10.37
C ASP A 155 -4.29 -39.36 -11.09
N ARG A 156 -4.22 -39.09 -12.39
CA ARG A 156 -3.07 -39.37 -13.24
C ARG A 156 -2.62 -38.13 -13.98
N ILE A 157 -1.32 -37.85 -13.92
CA ILE A 157 -0.72 -36.74 -14.66
C ILE A 157 0.24 -37.25 -15.73
N GLN A 158 0.10 -36.69 -16.94
CA GLN A 158 1.06 -36.91 -18.01
C GLN A 158 2.19 -35.89 -17.95
N ARG A 159 3.44 -36.37 -17.98
CA ARG A 159 4.63 -35.50 -17.98
C ARG A 159 5.62 -35.94 -19.05
N LYS A 160 6.15 -34.97 -19.79
CA LYS A 160 7.28 -35.19 -20.71
C LYS A 160 8.59 -35.21 -19.93
N ARG A 161 9.29 -36.33 -19.98
CA ARG A 161 10.67 -36.46 -19.48
C ARG A 161 11.66 -36.14 -20.59
N LYS A 162 12.59 -35.24 -20.28
CA LYS A 162 13.73 -34.95 -21.17
C LYS A 162 14.41 -36.25 -21.57
N LYS A 163 14.53 -36.49 -22.88
CA LYS A 163 15.20 -37.64 -23.53
C LYS A 163 14.51 -39.01 -23.45
N ILE A 164 13.37 -39.17 -22.77
CA ILE A 164 12.74 -40.49 -22.56
C ILE A 164 11.28 -40.55 -23.05
N GLY A 165 10.65 -39.39 -23.31
CA GLY A 165 9.28 -39.33 -23.83
C GLY A 165 8.24 -39.00 -22.75
N GLN A 166 6.97 -39.30 -23.02
CA GLN A 166 5.83 -38.94 -22.19
C GLN A 166 5.42 -40.13 -21.31
N PHE A 167 5.28 -39.88 -20.00
CA PHE A 167 4.91 -40.90 -19.01
C PHE A 167 3.70 -40.42 -18.21
N THR A 168 2.85 -41.36 -17.82
CA THR A 168 1.70 -41.14 -16.95
C THR A 168 2.05 -41.62 -15.55
N PHE A 169 1.89 -40.76 -14.55
CA PHE A 169 2.17 -41.06 -13.16
C PHE A 169 0.88 -40.94 -12.33
N LYS A 170 0.69 -41.80 -11.34
CA LYS A 170 -0.33 -41.56 -10.31
C LYS A 170 0.07 -40.37 -9.43
N CYS A 171 -0.89 -39.51 -9.16
CA CYS A 171 -0.73 -38.38 -8.27
C CYS A 171 -2.04 -38.09 -7.52
N PRO A 172 -1.98 -37.43 -6.37
CA PRO A 172 -3.19 -36.85 -5.77
C PRO A 172 -3.85 -35.87 -6.76
N ARG A 173 -5.17 -35.83 -6.82
CA ARG A 173 -5.96 -34.91 -7.67
C ARG A 173 -5.60 -33.43 -7.48
N LEU A 174 -5.22 -33.03 -6.26
CA LEU A 174 -4.73 -31.65 -6.04
C LEU A 174 -3.46 -31.34 -6.87
N VAL A 175 -2.65 -32.34 -7.19
CA VAL A 175 -1.39 -32.17 -7.93
C VAL A 175 -1.70 -31.96 -9.40
N SER A 176 -2.67 -32.69 -9.97
CA SER A 176 -3.13 -32.44 -11.34
C SER A 176 -3.81 -31.07 -11.44
N GLU A 177 -4.65 -30.69 -10.48
CA GLU A 177 -5.30 -29.37 -10.43
C GLU A 177 -4.27 -28.23 -10.37
N VAL A 178 -3.25 -28.30 -9.50
CA VAL A 178 -2.20 -27.26 -9.42
C VAL A 178 -1.33 -27.18 -10.67
N LEU A 179 -1.08 -28.29 -11.34
CA LEU A 179 -0.15 -28.35 -12.47
C LEU A 179 -0.81 -28.08 -13.82
N GLN A 180 -2.13 -28.24 -13.92
CA GLN A 180 -2.89 -27.89 -15.10
C GLN A 180 -3.24 -26.40 -15.16
N GLU A 181 -3.26 -25.70 -14.02
CA GLU A 181 -3.47 -24.25 -13.97
C GLU A 181 -2.23 -23.48 -14.48
N PRO A 182 -2.34 -22.77 -15.62
CA PRO A 182 -1.23 -21.99 -16.16
C PRO A 182 -0.99 -20.76 -15.29
N LEU A 183 0.17 -20.68 -14.62
CA LEU A 183 0.64 -19.44 -13.99
C LEU A 183 0.53 -18.27 -15.00
N PRO A 184 -0.29 -17.23 -14.72
CA PRO A 184 -0.57 -16.21 -15.70
C PRO A 184 0.67 -15.33 -15.94
N ARG A 185 1.26 -15.45 -17.13
CA ARG A 185 2.17 -14.44 -17.67
C ARG A 185 1.34 -13.18 -17.93
N ALA A 186 1.75 -12.07 -17.31
CA ALA A 186 1.12 -10.76 -17.40
C ALA A 186 0.49 -10.45 -18.78
N ALA A 187 -0.85 -10.52 -18.88
CA ALA A 187 -1.59 -10.25 -20.11
C ALA A 187 -3.04 -9.79 -19.84
N ARG A 188 -3.23 -8.74 -19.02
CA ARG A 188 -4.58 -8.25 -18.65
C ARG A 188 -5.38 -7.67 -19.84
N PRO A 189 -4.82 -6.83 -20.72
CA PRO A 189 -5.66 -6.17 -21.73
C PRO A 189 -6.19 -7.15 -22.80
N CYS A 190 -5.35 -8.11 -23.21
CA CYS A 190 -5.72 -9.12 -24.20
C CYS A 190 -6.70 -10.17 -23.64
N ALA A 191 -6.66 -10.47 -22.34
CA ALA A 191 -7.61 -11.39 -21.71
C ALA A 191 -9.03 -10.82 -21.68
N ARG A 192 -9.19 -9.54 -21.31
CA ARG A 192 -10.49 -8.89 -21.27
C ARG A 192 -11.08 -8.67 -22.67
N GLN A 193 -10.24 -8.29 -23.65
CA GLN A 193 -10.61 -8.26 -25.07
C GLN A 193 -11.13 -9.62 -25.54
N ARG A 194 -10.40 -10.72 -25.25
CA ARG A 194 -10.81 -12.08 -25.64
C ARG A 194 -12.20 -12.46 -25.13
N VAL A 195 -12.53 -12.08 -23.90
CA VAL A 195 -13.85 -12.34 -23.31
C VAL A 195 -14.95 -11.52 -24.02
N TYR A 196 -14.71 -10.22 -24.28
CA TYR A 196 -15.69 -9.38 -24.99
C TYR A 196 -15.93 -9.84 -26.44
N HIS A 197 -14.90 -10.15 -27.22
CA HIS A 197 -15.09 -10.63 -28.60
C HIS A 197 -15.70 -12.04 -28.64
N ALA A 198 -15.35 -12.93 -27.70
CA ALA A 198 -15.98 -14.24 -27.60
C ALA A 198 -17.48 -14.16 -27.26
N GLN A 199 -17.90 -13.18 -26.45
CA GLN A 199 -19.31 -12.92 -26.16
C GLN A 199 -20.05 -12.31 -27.35
N GLY A 200 -19.35 -11.57 -28.22
CA GLY A 200 -19.89 -10.99 -29.46
C GLY A 200 -19.81 -11.88 -30.70
N GLY A 201 -19.28 -13.11 -30.59
CA GLY A 201 -19.11 -14.02 -31.74
C GLY A 201 -17.96 -13.64 -32.69
N GLU A 202 -17.10 -12.70 -32.31
CA GLU A 202 -15.97 -12.26 -33.11
C GLU A 202 -14.69 -13.03 -32.75
N THR A 203 -13.82 -13.23 -33.74
CA THR A 203 -12.51 -13.86 -33.49
C THR A 203 -11.60 -12.90 -32.72
N PRO A 204 -11.08 -13.31 -31.54
CA PRO A 204 -10.26 -12.41 -30.75
C PRO A 204 -8.89 -12.19 -31.40
N MET A 205 -8.54 -10.91 -31.56
CA MET A 205 -7.27 -10.47 -32.14
C MET A 205 -6.04 -10.98 -31.37
N LYS A 206 -4.91 -11.16 -32.06
CA LYS A 206 -3.65 -11.54 -31.40
C LYS A 206 -3.11 -10.38 -30.57
N ARG A 207 -2.35 -10.68 -29.50
CA ARG A 207 -1.81 -9.68 -28.56
C ARG A 207 -0.99 -8.58 -29.25
N ASN A 208 -0.14 -8.96 -30.19
CA ASN A 208 0.71 -8.04 -30.94
C ASN A 208 -0.11 -7.09 -31.83
N GLU A 209 -1.09 -7.62 -32.56
CA GLU A 209 -2.01 -6.86 -33.41
C GLU A 209 -2.80 -5.85 -32.56
N TRP A 210 -3.33 -6.28 -31.42
CA TRP A 210 -4.04 -5.39 -30.50
C TRP A 210 -3.15 -4.30 -29.91
N SER A 211 -1.92 -4.64 -29.49
CA SER A 211 -0.97 -3.62 -29.00
C SER A 211 -0.60 -2.61 -30.07
N ASN A 212 -0.44 -3.05 -31.33
CA ASN A 212 -0.17 -2.15 -32.45
C ASN A 212 -1.38 -1.26 -32.78
N MET A 213 -2.60 -1.80 -32.74
CA MET A 213 -3.82 -1.03 -32.91
C MET A 213 -3.96 0.04 -31.81
N LEU A 214 -3.80 -0.36 -30.53
CA LEU A 214 -3.86 0.55 -29.39
C LEU A 214 -2.78 1.64 -29.50
N HIS A 215 -1.55 1.27 -29.89
CA HIS A 215 -0.47 2.24 -30.08
C HIS A 215 -0.83 3.28 -31.15
N LYS A 216 -1.37 2.85 -32.29
CA LYS A 216 -1.84 3.76 -33.35
C LYS A 216 -2.98 4.66 -32.87
N GLN A 217 -3.95 4.12 -32.14
CA GLN A 217 -5.05 4.89 -31.58
C GLN A 217 -4.55 5.95 -30.59
N LEU A 218 -3.63 5.59 -29.69
CA LEU A 218 -3.04 6.53 -28.72
C LEU A 218 -2.23 7.65 -29.39
N LEU A 219 -1.56 7.35 -30.51
CA LEU A 219 -0.84 8.36 -31.31
C LEU A 219 -1.79 9.31 -32.05
N GLN A 220 -3.03 8.91 -32.28
CA GLN A 220 -4.04 9.70 -32.99
C GLN A 220 -4.85 10.60 -32.06
N ILE A 221 -4.69 10.47 -30.74
CA ILE A 221 -5.34 11.34 -29.76
C ILE A 221 -4.81 12.76 -29.92
N LYS A 222 -5.70 13.71 -30.17
CA LYS A 222 -5.40 15.14 -30.26
C LYS A 222 -6.01 15.90 -29.10
N ASP A 223 -5.64 17.16 -28.96
CA ASP A 223 -6.19 18.05 -27.92
C ASP A 223 -7.72 18.17 -28.02
N GLU A 224 -8.29 18.01 -29.23
CA GLU A 224 -9.73 18.06 -29.46
C GLU A 224 -10.49 16.82 -28.93
N ASP A 225 -9.81 15.69 -28.74
CA ASP A 225 -10.40 14.45 -28.19
C ASP A 225 -10.58 14.56 -26.66
N PHE A 226 -9.91 15.53 -26.04
CA PHE A 226 -10.12 15.86 -24.64
C PHE A 226 -11.30 16.82 -24.53
N GLN A 227 -12.48 16.27 -24.23
CA GLN A 227 -13.59 17.08 -23.73
C GLN A 227 -13.08 17.87 -22.52
N ALA A 228 -13.12 19.20 -22.60
CA ALA A 228 -12.95 20.03 -21.42
C ALA A 228 -13.91 19.49 -20.37
N ALA A 229 -13.38 19.04 -19.22
CA ALA A 229 -14.20 18.56 -18.13
C ALA A 229 -15.32 19.60 -17.95
N PRO A 230 -16.61 19.20 -17.92
CA PRO A 230 -17.69 20.15 -17.77
C PRO A 230 -17.28 21.07 -16.64
N THR A 231 -17.14 22.37 -16.95
CA THR A 231 -16.86 23.38 -15.93
C THR A 231 -17.85 23.06 -14.84
N PRO A 232 -17.40 22.62 -13.65
CA PRO A 232 -18.32 22.11 -12.67
C PRO A 232 -19.34 23.22 -12.47
N SER A 233 -20.58 22.93 -12.88
CA SER A 233 -21.70 23.84 -12.66
C SER A 233 -21.58 24.28 -11.19
N PRO A 234 -21.84 25.55 -10.84
CA PRO A 234 -21.59 26.07 -9.49
C PRO A 234 -22.33 25.34 -8.36
N LEU A 235 -23.04 24.25 -8.66
CA LEU A 235 -23.82 23.44 -7.75
C LEU A 235 -23.19 22.06 -7.58
N ALA A 236 -22.75 21.82 -6.35
CA ALA A 236 -22.32 20.54 -5.77
C ALA A 236 -20.90 20.04 -6.08
N ARG A 237 -19.94 20.95 -6.31
CA ARG A 237 -18.64 20.73 -5.67
C ARG A 237 -18.87 20.97 -4.18
N LYS A 238 -18.98 19.91 -3.37
CA LYS A 238 -18.52 19.97 -1.97
C LYS A 238 -16.99 20.14 -1.96
N ARG A 239 -16.48 21.18 -2.64
CA ARG A 239 -15.61 22.10 -1.93
C ARG A 239 -16.49 22.54 -0.76
N ARG A 240 -16.29 21.95 0.40
CA ARG A 240 -16.20 22.84 1.56
C ARG A 240 -15.15 23.85 1.12
N ARG A 241 -15.60 24.98 0.55
CA ARG A 241 -14.93 26.24 0.85
C ARG A 241 -15.02 26.21 2.37
N PRO A 242 -13.94 25.94 3.11
CA PRO A 242 -13.92 26.44 4.47
C PRO A 242 -14.19 27.93 4.28
N ALA A 243 -15.02 28.53 5.13
CA ALA A 243 -15.15 29.98 5.14
C ALA A 243 -13.73 30.54 5.02
N SER A 244 -13.43 31.15 3.86
CA SER A 244 -12.12 31.72 3.63
C SER A 244 -11.92 32.63 4.81
N SER A 245 -10.95 32.33 5.65
CA SER A 245 -10.69 33.13 6.85
C SER A 245 -10.18 34.54 6.48
N GLY A 246 -10.20 34.90 5.18
CA GLY A 246 -9.66 36.14 4.64
C GLY A 246 -8.13 36.17 4.58
N HIS A 247 -7.48 35.20 5.23
CA HIS A 247 -6.05 35.16 5.38
C HIS A 247 -5.34 34.62 4.14
N SER A 248 -4.13 35.13 3.89
CA SER A 248 -3.24 34.64 2.84
C SER A 248 -1.93 34.11 3.42
N LEU A 249 -1.26 33.23 2.67
CA LEU A 249 0.06 32.73 3.01
C LEU A 249 1.08 33.28 2.01
N VAL A 250 2.04 34.07 2.51
CA VAL A 250 3.03 34.78 1.69
C VAL A 250 4.43 34.28 2.01
N GLN A 251 5.28 34.13 0.99
CA GLN A 251 6.68 33.77 1.18
C GLN A 251 7.50 34.98 1.67
N PHE A 252 8.28 34.82 2.73
CA PHE A 252 9.11 35.88 3.27
C PHE A 252 10.48 35.91 2.57
N ASP A 253 10.80 37.02 1.91
CA ASP A 253 12.07 37.22 1.22
C ASP A 253 13.16 37.76 2.17
N ASP A 254 13.58 36.90 3.11
CA ASP A 254 14.73 37.13 4.01
C ASP A 254 15.90 36.22 3.59
N TRP A 255 16.92 36.81 2.99
CA TRP A 255 18.09 36.12 2.47
C TRP A 255 19.31 36.28 3.38
N VAL A 256 20.14 35.23 3.48
CA VAL A 256 21.43 35.24 4.18
C VAL A 256 22.51 34.70 3.26
N ILE A 257 23.65 35.38 3.27
CA ILE A 257 24.87 34.91 2.63
C ILE A 257 25.52 33.91 3.59
N VAL A 258 25.67 32.67 3.14
CA VAL A 258 26.31 31.59 3.91
C VAL A 258 27.79 31.50 3.52
N LYS A 259 28.63 30.90 4.36
CA LYS A 259 30.05 30.64 4.03
C LYS A 259 30.16 30.01 2.63
N GLY A 260 30.90 30.66 1.74
CA GLY A 260 31.02 30.30 0.32
C GLY A 260 30.22 31.19 -0.65
N GLY A 261 29.67 32.33 -0.21
CA GLY A 261 29.02 33.32 -1.10
C GLY A 261 27.63 32.94 -1.59
N ILE A 262 27.13 31.76 -1.21
CA ILE A 262 25.80 31.26 -1.63
C ILE A 262 24.71 31.96 -0.81
N GLN A 263 23.75 32.57 -1.50
CA GLN A 263 22.56 33.13 -0.88
C GLN A 263 21.54 32.03 -0.58
N LYS A 264 21.08 31.94 0.66
CA LYS A 264 19.99 31.04 1.08
C LYS A 264 18.92 31.81 1.82
N ARG A 265 17.65 31.52 1.54
CA ARG A 265 16.52 32.07 2.30
C ARG A 265 16.56 31.54 3.73
N ARG A 266 16.35 32.42 4.72
CA ARG A 266 16.25 32.00 6.12
C ARG A 266 14.94 31.23 6.31
N GLN A 267 15.05 30.06 6.92
CA GLN A 267 13.87 29.32 7.37
C GLN A 267 13.58 29.62 8.85
N ARG A 268 12.30 29.61 9.22
CA ARG A 268 11.83 29.86 10.58
C ARG A 268 10.89 28.75 11.03
N ALA A 269 10.79 28.54 12.34
CA ALA A 269 9.94 27.52 12.92
C ALA A 269 8.46 27.80 12.65
N CYS A 270 7.75 26.82 12.08
CA CYS A 270 6.30 26.88 11.93
C CYS A 270 5.62 26.87 13.30
N LYS A 271 4.70 27.80 13.54
CA LYS A 271 4.02 27.96 14.83
C LYS A 271 3.10 26.80 15.17
N VAL A 272 2.33 26.30 14.20
CA VAL A 272 1.49 25.11 14.39
C VAL A 272 2.34 23.89 14.66
N CYS A 273 3.37 23.60 13.85
CA CYS A 273 4.26 22.47 14.15
C CYS A 273 4.96 22.62 15.50
N SER A 274 5.18 23.84 15.99
CA SER A 274 5.76 24.10 17.31
C SER A 274 4.79 23.78 18.45
N LEU A 275 3.48 23.97 18.25
CA LEU A 275 2.45 23.55 19.22
C LEU A 275 2.35 22.03 19.30
N TYR A 276 2.39 21.36 18.14
CA TYR A 276 2.25 19.91 18.06
C TYR A 276 3.53 19.12 18.33
N ARG A 277 4.67 19.77 18.61
CA ARG A 277 5.95 19.06 18.76
C ARG A 277 6.02 18.19 20.02
N GLY A 278 5.17 18.43 21.03
CA GLY A 278 5.26 17.73 22.32
C GLY A 278 6.67 17.80 22.89
N GLU A 279 7.24 16.64 23.22
CA GLU A 279 8.63 16.48 23.72
C GLU A 279 9.71 16.57 22.62
N ILE A 280 9.33 16.63 21.34
CA ILE A 280 10.27 16.70 20.22
C ILE A 280 10.88 18.10 20.13
N LYS A 281 12.21 18.18 20.21
CA LYS A 281 12.96 19.45 20.23
C LYS A 281 12.88 20.28 18.93
N LYS A 282 12.53 19.69 17.79
CA LYS A 282 12.58 20.34 16.47
C LYS A 282 11.20 20.44 15.81
N SER A 283 10.76 21.67 15.55
CA SER A 283 9.59 21.95 14.71
C SER A 283 9.98 22.03 13.23
N PHE A 284 9.01 21.80 12.35
CA PHE A 284 9.18 22.01 10.92
C PHE A 284 9.58 23.47 10.61
N GLN A 285 10.46 23.67 9.64
CA GLN A 285 10.96 24.98 9.22
C GLN A 285 10.25 25.42 7.93
N THR A 286 9.87 26.69 7.84
CA THR A 286 9.14 27.27 6.70
C THR A 286 9.70 28.63 6.34
N THR A 287 9.52 29.04 5.09
CA THR A 287 9.78 30.39 4.59
C THR A 287 8.51 31.23 4.48
N CYS A 288 7.33 30.64 4.69
CA CYS A 288 6.05 31.31 4.51
C CYS A 288 5.44 31.79 5.83
N TYR A 289 4.71 32.90 5.77
CA TYR A 289 4.04 33.51 6.91
C TYR A 289 2.68 34.06 6.51
N CYS A 290 1.79 34.24 7.49
CA CYS A 290 0.50 34.89 7.28
C CYS A 290 0.60 36.39 7.65
N PRO A 291 0.36 37.33 6.71
CA PRO A 291 0.42 38.76 6.99
C PRO A 291 -0.57 39.19 8.07
N ASP A 292 -1.82 38.75 8.01
CA ASP A 292 -2.87 39.25 8.90
C ASP A 292 -2.85 38.61 10.30
N CYS A 293 -2.13 37.49 10.47
CA CYS A 293 -1.78 36.95 11.79
C CYS A 293 -0.45 37.49 12.35
N SER A 294 0.29 38.27 11.56
CA SER A 294 1.54 38.90 12.01
C SER A 294 1.25 40.20 12.75
N LYS A 295 2.08 40.53 13.74
CA LYS A 295 1.94 41.77 14.53
C LYS A 295 3.18 42.64 14.33
N GLY A 296 3.08 43.63 13.43
CA GLY A 296 4.19 44.50 13.02
C GLY A 296 5.38 43.68 12.47
N ASP A 297 6.55 43.87 13.07
CA ASP A 297 7.78 43.13 12.73
C ASP A 297 7.75 41.65 13.15
N ALA A 298 6.80 41.26 14.00
CA ALA A 298 6.68 39.89 14.48
C ALA A 298 5.88 39.04 13.49
N LYS A 299 6.59 38.39 12.56
CA LYS A 299 5.99 37.56 11.51
C LYS A 299 5.49 36.20 12.01
N PHE A 300 4.30 35.79 11.56
CA PHE A 300 3.64 34.54 11.94
C PHE A 300 3.88 33.42 10.91
N PHE A 301 4.93 32.62 11.13
CA PHE A 301 5.36 31.60 10.18
C PHE A 301 4.51 30.32 10.20
N LEU A 302 4.00 29.93 9.03
CA LEU A 302 3.15 28.76 8.78
C LEU A 302 3.69 27.95 7.59
N CYS A 303 3.60 26.62 7.66
CA CYS A 303 3.95 25.77 6.52
C CYS A 303 2.71 25.33 5.76
N ASP A 304 2.82 25.27 4.44
CA ASP A 304 1.75 24.80 3.57
C ASP A 304 1.82 23.28 3.31
N LYS A 305 2.32 22.53 4.29
CA LYS A 305 2.44 21.07 4.18
C LYS A 305 1.31 20.40 4.92
N ALA A 306 0.66 19.45 4.25
CA ALA A 306 -0.28 18.54 4.89
C ALA A 306 0.41 17.82 6.05
N ARG A 307 -0.31 17.69 7.17
CA ARG A 307 0.22 16.98 8.35
C ARG A 307 0.25 15.48 8.10
N ARG A 308 1.19 14.78 8.74
CA ARG A 308 1.22 13.30 8.68
C ARG A 308 -0.07 12.76 9.30
N GLY A 309 -0.85 12.01 8.51
CA GLY A 309 -2.11 11.41 8.95
C GLY A 309 -3.37 12.26 8.71
N GLY A 310 -3.31 13.35 7.93
CA GLY A 310 -4.52 14.07 7.52
C GLY A 310 -4.33 15.05 6.36
N ASP A 311 -5.44 15.50 5.78
CA ASP A 311 -5.45 16.33 4.57
C ASP A 311 -5.30 17.84 4.83
N ARG A 312 -5.21 18.24 6.10
CA ARG A 312 -5.14 19.67 6.49
C ARG A 312 -3.70 20.19 6.56
N THR A 313 -3.45 21.34 5.95
CA THR A 313 -2.16 22.06 6.06
C THR A 313 -2.07 22.79 7.41
N CYS A 314 -0.85 23.15 7.83
CA CYS A 314 -0.71 23.94 9.06
C CYS A 314 -1.36 25.33 8.94
N PHE A 315 -1.49 25.87 7.73
CA PHE A 315 -2.28 27.07 7.46
C PHE A 315 -3.77 26.84 7.80
N GLN A 316 -4.37 25.79 7.26
CA GLN A 316 -5.77 25.44 7.53
C GLN A 316 -6.03 25.12 9.00
N VAL A 317 -5.13 24.37 9.65
CA VAL A 317 -5.25 24.07 11.08
C VAL A 317 -5.24 25.35 11.93
N TRP A 318 -4.41 26.34 11.60
CA TRP A 318 -4.37 27.60 12.33
C TRP A 318 -5.65 28.41 12.16
N HIS A 319 -6.12 28.56 10.93
CA HIS A 319 -7.23 29.46 10.61
C HIS A 319 -8.61 28.82 10.86
N GLU A 320 -8.79 27.56 10.47
CA GLU A 320 -10.07 26.86 10.58
C GLU A 320 -10.18 26.04 11.86
N GLY A 321 -9.05 25.49 12.33
CA GLY A 321 -9.03 24.62 13.50
C GLY A 321 -8.86 25.36 14.82
N PHE A 322 -8.02 26.39 14.84
CA PHE A 322 -7.72 27.17 16.05
C PHE A 322 -8.34 28.57 16.04
N ALA A 323 -9.15 28.91 15.03
CA ALA A 323 -9.77 30.23 14.86
C ALA A 323 -8.76 31.37 15.05
N CYS A 324 -7.63 31.31 14.33
CA CYS A 324 -6.53 32.28 14.44
C CYS A 324 -5.93 32.42 15.86
N GLY A 325 -6.04 31.38 16.67
CA GLY A 325 -5.48 31.28 18.02
C GLY A 325 -6.48 31.47 19.16
N VAL A 326 -7.78 31.63 18.86
CA VAL A 326 -8.86 31.72 19.86
C VAL A 326 -9.20 30.33 20.44
N GLU A 327 -9.21 29.29 19.59
CA GLU A 327 -9.66 27.93 19.93
C GLU A 327 -8.50 26.93 19.94
N ILE A 328 -7.36 27.29 20.55
CA ILE A 328 -6.24 26.35 20.67
C ILE A 328 -6.62 25.27 21.69
N PRO A 329 -6.61 23.96 21.33
CA PRO A 329 -6.94 22.89 22.25
C PRO A 329 -6.04 22.89 23.50
N ALA A 330 -6.64 22.73 24.67
CA ALA A 330 -5.95 22.82 25.96
C ALA A 330 -4.76 21.84 26.09
N HIS A 331 -4.86 20.66 25.46
CA HIS A 331 -3.81 19.63 25.46
C HIS A 331 -2.53 20.05 24.70
N LEU A 332 -2.57 21.12 23.89
CA LEU A 332 -1.41 21.62 23.14
C LEU A 332 -0.61 22.72 23.88
N GLY A 333 -1.06 23.16 25.07
CA GLY A 333 -0.31 24.10 25.91
C GLY A 333 -0.25 25.55 25.43
N LYS A 334 0.47 26.39 26.20
CA LYS A 334 0.43 27.88 26.22
C LYS A 334 0.43 28.58 24.85
N ARG A 335 -0.29 29.71 24.79
CA ARG A 335 -0.44 30.67 23.67
C ARG A 335 0.80 30.80 22.79
N VAL A 336 0.59 30.88 21.48
CA VAL A 336 1.66 31.13 20.51
C VAL A 336 2.34 32.48 20.79
N MET A 337 3.61 32.44 21.20
CA MET A 337 4.43 33.64 21.30
C MET A 337 5.09 33.97 19.97
N LEU A 338 4.84 35.17 19.47
CA LEU A 338 5.59 35.78 18.39
C LEU A 338 6.88 36.39 18.95
N ARG A 339 8.01 36.12 18.30
CA ARG A 339 9.27 36.78 18.60
C ARG A 339 9.46 37.89 17.57
N ARG A 340 9.76 39.10 18.03
CA ARG A 340 10.15 40.21 17.15
C ARG A 340 11.53 39.93 16.57
N THR A 341 11.75 40.32 15.32
CA THR A 341 13.11 40.43 14.78
C THR A 341 13.88 41.45 15.60
N PRO A 342 15.15 41.19 15.94
CA PRO A 342 16.01 42.22 16.50
C PRO A 342 16.06 43.40 15.52
N LYS A 343 15.79 44.62 16.01
CA LYS A 343 16.22 45.82 15.27
C LYS A 343 17.75 45.86 15.24
N SER A 344 18.30 46.60 14.28
CA SER A 344 19.75 46.83 14.16
C SER A 344 20.39 47.16 15.52
N ILE A 345 21.64 46.74 15.68
CA ILE A 345 22.45 46.96 16.88
C ILE A 345 22.39 48.45 17.23
N GLY A 346 21.86 48.78 18.42
CA GLY A 346 21.80 50.15 18.96
C GLY A 346 20.41 50.69 19.31
N ALA A 347 19.31 50.08 18.85
CA ALA A 347 17.97 50.58 19.17
C ALA A 347 17.43 50.00 20.50
N ARG A 348 17.23 50.86 21.52
CA ARG A 348 16.61 50.51 22.81
C ARG A 348 15.20 49.93 22.60
N MET A 349 14.97 48.72 23.09
CA MET A 349 13.65 48.09 23.09
C MET A 349 12.73 48.82 24.07
N LYS A 350 11.59 49.35 23.60
CA LYS A 350 10.57 49.91 24.49
C LYS A 350 10.06 48.83 25.45
N THR A 351 10.00 49.13 26.73
CA THR A 351 9.52 48.21 27.76
C THR A 351 8.01 48.02 27.66
N ARG A 352 7.50 46.92 28.24
CA ARG A 352 6.05 46.60 28.23
C ARG A 352 5.18 47.73 28.80
N ARG A 353 5.69 48.53 29.74
CA ARG A 353 4.99 49.68 30.33
C ARG A 353 4.91 50.87 29.36
N GLU A 354 5.97 51.11 28.59
CA GLU A 354 6.01 52.21 27.60
C GLU A 354 5.01 51.95 26.46
N ILE A 355 4.86 50.70 26.01
CA ILE A 355 3.89 50.34 24.95
C ILE A 355 2.43 50.50 25.41
N ILE A 356 2.14 50.25 26.69
CA ILE A 356 0.78 50.37 27.23
C ILE A 356 0.39 51.84 27.41
N ARG A 357 1.35 52.75 27.65
CA ARG A 357 1.08 54.20 27.72
C ARG A 357 0.77 54.78 26.34
N ASP A 358 1.58 54.46 25.33
CA ASP A 358 1.38 54.96 23.97
C ASP A 358 0.00 54.55 23.40
N GLY A 359 -0.49 53.35 23.74
CA GLY A 359 -1.80 52.88 23.31
C GLY A 359 -3.01 53.51 24.02
N ASN A 360 -2.79 54.25 25.12
CA ASN A 360 -3.84 54.98 25.84
C ASN A 360 -3.95 56.46 25.43
N GLU A 361 -2.93 57.00 24.75
CA GLU A 361 -2.93 58.38 24.25
C GLU A 361 -3.54 58.49 22.83
N GLU A 362 -3.57 57.41 22.05
CA GLU A 362 -4.23 57.36 20.72
C GLU A 362 -5.78 57.23 20.80
N GLY A 363 -6.35 57.24 22.01
CA GLY A 363 -7.78 57.03 22.25
C GLY A 363 -8.53 58.20 22.88
N ARG A 364 -8.01 59.44 22.82
CA ARG A 364 -8.70 60.63 23.34
C ARG A 364 -8.82 61.75 22.32
#